data_AF-A0A484ZQI6-F1
#
_entry.id   AF-A0A484ZQI6-F1
#
_cell.length_a   1.000
_cell.length_b   1.000
_cell.length_c   1.000
_cell.angle_alpha   90.00
_cell.angle_beta   90.00
_cell.angle_gamma   90.00
#
_symmetry.space_group_name_H-M   'P 1'
#
loop_
_entity.id
_entity.type
_entity.pdbx_description
1 polymer ?
#
loop_
_entity_poly.entity_id
_entity_poly.type
_entity_poly.pdbx_seq_one_letter_code
_entity_poly.pdbx_strand_id
1 'polypeptide(L)'
;MVQIVKTISEVRDIVKAWKRAGHQVGLVPTMGYLHEGHQSLMTAAKSENEKVVVSVFVNPMQFGPTEDLASYPKDLDKDRQLCQQAGADLIFIRMPPRCTLLIFAALLI
;
A
#
# COMPACT_ATOMS: atom_id res chain seq x y z
N MET A 1 -4.56 -14.16 -5.63
CA MET A 1 -3.66 -13.39 -6.51
C MET A 1 -3.84 -11.93 -6.13
N VAL A 2 -2.77 -11.21 -5.76
CA VAL A 2 -2.86 -9.80 -5.35
C VAL A 2 -2.99 -8.90 -6.58
N GLN A 3 -3.93 -7.96 -6.56
CA GLN A 3 -4.13 -6.98 -7.64
C GLN A 3 -3.19 -5.78 -7.47
N ILE A 4 -2.67 -5.22 -8.55
CA ILE A 4 -1.85 -3.99 -8.53
C ILE A 4 -2.58 -2.90 -9.31
N VAL A 5 -2.71 -1.72 -8.73
CA VAL A 5 -3.32 -0.53 -9.36
C VAL A 5 -2.45 0.70 -9.17
N LYS A 6 -2.59 1.70 -10.05
CA LYS A 6 -1.70 2.87 -10.09
C LYS A 6 -2.41 4.20 -9.86
N THR A 7 -3.74 4.22 -9.94
CA THR A 7 -4.53 5.44 -9.81
C THR A 7 -5.42 5.41 -8.57
N ILE A 8 -5.73 6.59 -8.04
CA ILE A 8 -6.68 6.71 -6.92
C ILE A 8 -8.08 6.24 -7.34
N SER A 9 -8.48 6.49 -8.60
CA SER A 9 -9.81 6.12 -9.08
C SER A 9 -10.01 4.61 -9.00
N GLU A 10 -9.04 3.84 -9.50
CA GLU A 10 -9.09 2.37 -9.44
C GLU A 10 -9.22 1.87 -8.00
N VAL A 11 -8.42 2.39 -7.07
CA VAL A 11 -8.51 1.96 -5.66
C VAL A 11 -9.89 2.31 -5.09
N ARG A 12 -10.39 3.52 -5.34
CA ARG A 12 -11.70 3.96 -4.84
C ARG A 12 -12.82 3.08 -5.36
N ASP A 13 -12.79 2.72 -6.63
CA ASP A 13 -13.84 1.91 -7.24
C ASP A 13 -13.83 0.49 -6.65
N ILE A 14 -12.64 -0.10 -6.46
CA ILE A 14 -12.48 -1.41 -5.82
C ILE A 14 -12.92 -1.39 -4.36
N VAL A 15 -12.45 -0.42 -3.56
CA VAL A 15 -12.80 -0.33 -2.14
C VAL A 15 -14.29 -0.04 -1.96
N LYS A 16 -14.89 0.84 -2.78
CA LYS A 16 -16.34 1.08 -2.76
C LYS A 16 -17.11 -0.20 -3.05
N ALA A 17 -16.66 -1.02 -4.01
CA ALA A 17 -17.30 -2.30 -4.29
C ALA A 17 -17.22 -3.25 -3.08
N TRP A 18 -16.06 -3.36 -2.42
CA TRP A 18 -15.90 -4.18 -1.22
C TRP A 18 -16.77 -3.70 -0.06
N LYS A 19 -16.82 -2.40 0.18
CA LYS A 19 -17.68 -1.82 1.22
C LYS A 19 -19.16 -2.03 0.94
N ARG A 20 -19.60 -1.90 -0.31
CA ARG A 20 -20.98 -2.22 -0.72
C ARG A 20 -21.33 -3.69 -0.50
N ALA A 21 -20.33 -4.57 -0.59
CA ALA A 21 -20.47 -5.99 -0.28
C ALA A 21 -20.36 -6.30 1.23
N GLY A 22 -20.20 -5.28 2.09
CA GLY A 22 -20.13 -5.43 3.54
C GLY A 22 -18.77 -5.86 4.10
N HIS A 23 -17.70 -5.84 3.29
CA HIS A 23 -16.35 -6.19 3.76
C HIS A 23 -15.72 -5.05 4.56
N GLN A 24 -15.01 -5.40 5.63
CA GLN A 24 -14.06 -4.52 6.31
C GLN A 24 -12.76 -4.46 5.50
N VAL A 25 -12.14 -3.27 5.50
CA VAL A 25 -10.97 -2.97 4.67
C VAL A 25 -9.87 -2.43 5.56
N GLY A 26 -8.81 -3.21 5.72
CA GLY A 26 -7.58 -2.81 6.40
C GLY A 26 -6.62 -2.13 5.43
N LEU A 27 -5.86 -1.15 5.94
CA LEU A 27 -4.84 -0.43 5.17
C LEU A 27 -3.47 -0.55 5.83
N VAL A 28 -2.47 -0.94 5.06
CA VAL A 28 -1.06 -0.92 5.46
C VAL A 28 -0.29 0.07 4.57
N PRO A 29 0.01 1.29 5.07
CA PRO A 29 0.78 2.27 4.32
C PRO A 29 2.28 1.98 4.39
N THR A 30 2.96 2.00 3.25
CA THR A 30 4.40 1.70 3.12
C THR A 30 5.07 2.60 2.09
N MET A 31 6.41 2.60 2.10
CA MET A 31 7.23 3.22 1.04
C MET A 31 7.79 2.19 0.04
N GLY A 32 7.40 0.92 0.13
CA GLY A 32 7.98 -0.18 -0.64
C GLY A 32 9.26 -0.74 -0.03
N TYR A 33 9.95 -1.60 -0.78
CA TYR A 33 11.12 -2.36 -0.30
C TYR A 33 10.81 -3.12 0.99
N LEU A 34 9.77 -3.94 0.91
CA LEU A 34 9.14 -4.63 2.02
C LEU A 34 10.07 -5.70 2.62
N HIS A 35 9.81 -5.96 3.88
CA HIS A 35 10.52 -6.94 4.72
C HIS A 35 9.54 -7.53 5.75
N GLU A 36 10.02 -8.45 6.59
CA GLU A 36 9.20 -9.21 7.56
C GLU A 36 8.35 -8.31 8.48
N GLY A 37 8.89 -7.17 8.94
CA GLY A 37 8.13 -6.18 9.72
C GLY A 37 6.91 -5.61 8.98
N HIS A 38 6.99 -5.39 7.66
CA HIS A 38 5.82 -5.00 6.89
C HIS A 38 4.85 -6.18 6.71
N GLN A 39 5.40 -7.39 6.56
CA GLN A 39 4.62 -8.61 6.45
C GLN A 39 3.77 -8.88 7.70
N SER A 40 4.31 -8.65 8.90
CA SER A 40 3.55 -8.82 10.14
C SER A 40 2.38 -7.84 10.24
N LEU A 41 2.54 -6.59 9.80
CA LEU A 41 1.45 -5.62 9.72
C LEU A 41 0.36 -6.06 8.75
N MET A 42 0.74 -6.61 7.59
CA MET A 42 -0.21 -7.14 6.61
C MET A 42 -0.98 -8.35 7.16
N THR A 43 -0.29 -9.27 7.85
CA THR A 43 -0.91 -10.43 8.51
C THR A 43 -1.88 -9.99 9.60
N ALA A 44 -1.50 -9.02 10.45
CA ALA A 44 -2.38 -8.47 11.46
C ALA A 44 -3.63 -7.82 10.83
N ALA A 45 -3.44 -6.94 9.83
CA ALA A 45 -4.54 -6.34 9.09
C ALA A 45 -5.47 -7.39 8.46
N LYS A 46 -4.92 -8.49 7.94
CA LYS A 46 -5.70 -9.58 7.35
C LYS A 46 -6.50 -10.38 8.37
N SER A 47 -6.00 -10.48 9.61
CA SER A 47 -6.73 -11.15 10.70
C SER A 47 -7.94 -10.35 11.19
N GLU A 48 -7.92 -9.03 11.00
CA GLU A 48 -8.96 -8.10 11.46
C GLU A 48 -9.93 -7.67 10.34
N ASN A 49 -9.57 -7.89 9.06
CA ASN A 49 -10.32 -7.38 7.91
C ASN A 49 -10.42 -8.43 6.80
N GLU A 50 -11.57 -8.50 6.11
CA GLU A 50 -11.72 -9.39 4.95
C GLU A 50 -10.86 -8.96 3.76
N LYS A 51 -10.60 -7.65 3.63
CA LYS A 51 -9.82 -7.05 2.55
C LYS A 51 -8.65 -6.23 3.09
N VAL A 52 -7.48 -6.41 2.50
CA VAL A 52 -6.29 -5.64 2.86
C VAL A 52 -5.74 -4.89 1.64
N VAL A 53 -5.58 -3.59 1.80
CA VAL A 53 -4.89 -2.71 0.86
C VAL A 53 -3.50 -2.41 1.40
N VAL A 54 -2.50 -2.55 0.56
CA VAL A 54 -1.12 -2.09 0.81
C VAL A 54 -0.87 -0.91 -0.10
N SER A 55 -0.42 0.22 0.43
CA SER A 55 0.03 1.33 -0.42
C SER A 55 1.55 1.39 -0.44
N VAL A 56 2.12 1.58 -1.63
CA VAL A 56 3.55 1.76 -1.87
C VAL A 56 3.74 3.15 -2.45
N PHE A 57 4.25 4.07 -1.62
CA PHE A 57 4.51 5.45 -2.00
C PHE A 57 5.72 5.99 -1.25
N VAL A 58 6.83 6.18 -1.98
CA VAL A 58 8.02 6.86 -1.45
C VAL A 58 7.71 8.35 -1.39
N ASN A 59 7.58 8.91 -0.18
CA ASN A 59 7.21 10.30 0.03
C ASN A 59 8.46 11.20 0.10
N PRO A 60 8.74 12.05 -0.90
CA PRO A 60 9.93 12.91 -0.90
C PRO A 60 10.03 13.83 0.32
N MET A 61 8.91 14.21 0.93
CA MET A 61 8.88 15.11 2.09
C MET A 61 9.40 14.45 3.38
N GLN A 62 9.57 13.12 3.39
CA GLN A 62 10.14 12.38 4.51
C GLN A 62 11.67 12.29 4.45
N PHE A 63 12.28 12.79 3.38
CA PHE A 63 13.73 12.77 3.19
C PHE A 63 14.33 14.12 3.57
N GLY A 64 15.31 14.11 4.45
CA GLY A 64 16.10 15.28 4.82
C GLY A 64 17.07 15.72 3.71
N PRO A 65 17.73 16.88 3.87
CA PRO A 65 18.64 17.43 2.85
C PRO A 65 19.83 16.52 2.50
N THR A 66 20.21 15.64 3.42
CA THR A 66 21.33 14.69 3.28
C THR A 66 20.89 13.28 2.93
N GLU A 67 19.58 13.01 2.88
CA GLU A 67 19.04 11.69 2.56
C GLU A 67 18.73 11.62 1.07
N ASP A 68 19.24 10.58 0.41
CA ASP A 68 19.11 10.45 -1.03
C ASP A 68 17.86 9.66 -1.42
N LEU A 69 16.85 10.39 -1.87
CA LEU A 69 15.64 9.83 -2.47
C LEU A 69 15.95 9.00 -3.74
N ALA A 70 17.00 9.34 -4.49
CA ALA A 70 17.30 8.69 -5.77
C ALA A 70 17.82 7.25 -5.57
N SER A 71 18.56 7.00 -4.48
CA SER A 71 19.04 5.66 -4.10
C SER A 71 18.07 4.86 -3.24
N TYR A 72 16.87 5.39 -2.95
CA TYR A 72 15.88 4.64 -2.18
C TYR A 72 15.53 3.32 -2.90
N PRO A 73 15.70 2.17 -2.23
CA PRO A 73 15.60 0.86 -2.87
C PRO A 73 14.17 0.56 -3.34
N LYS A 74 14.05 -0.15 -4.45
CA LYS A 74 12.77 -0.52 -5.07
C LYS A 74 12.88 -1.92 -5.63
N ASP A 75 11.98 -2.80 -5.21
CA ASP A 75 11.87 -4.15 -5.75
C ASP A 75 10.39 -4.56 -5.75
N LEU A 76 9.70 -4.22 -6.83
CA LEU A 76 8.25 -4.43 -6.92
C LEU A 76 7.87 -5.91 -6.96
N ASP A 77 8.74 -6.77 -7.51
CA ASP A 77 8.47 -8.20 -7.59
C ASP A 77 8.59 -8.85 -6.22
N LYS A 78 9.63 -8.50 -5.45
CA LYS A 78 9.76 -8.92 -4.05
C LYS A 78 8.62 -8.40 -3.20
N ASP A 79 8.26 -7.12 -3.34
CA ASP A 79 7.16 -6.50 -2.59
C ASP A 79 5.84 -7.21 -2.88
N ARG A 80 5.55 -7.47 -4.16
CA ARG A 80 4.37 -8.22 -4.58
C ARG A 80 4.32 -9.62 -3.99
N GLN A 81 5.44 -10.33 -3.98
CA GLN A 81 5.52 -11.68 -3.41
C GLN A 81 5.22 -11.67 -1.91
N LEU A 82 5.81 -10.74 -1.16
CA LEU A 82 5.55 -10.60 0.28
C LEU A 82 4.09 -10.23 0.57
N CYS A 83 3.51 -9.29 -0.18
CA CYS A 83 2.11 -8.95 -0.07
C CYS A 83 1.20 -10.16 -0.34
N GLN A 84 1.51 -10.94 -1.37
CA GLN A 84 0.74 -12.14 -1.70
C GLN A 84 0.84 -13.20 -0.60
N GLN A 85 2.03 -13.42 -0.03
CA GLN A 85 2.24 -14.35 1.08
C GLN A 85 1.52 -13.92 2.35
N ALA A 86 1.41 -12.61 2.60
CA ALA A 86 0.67 -12.06 3.73
C ALA A 86 -0.86 -12.00 3.54
N GLY A 87 -1.37 -12.39 2.37
CA GLY A 87 -2.80 -12.39 2.08
C GLY A 87 -3.38 -11.01 1.73
N ALA A 88 -2.55 -10.06 1.28
CA ALA A 88 -3.02 -8.77 0.77
C ALA A 88 -3.88 -8.95 -0.49
N ASP A 89 -4.92 -8.14 -0.62
CA ASP A 89 -5.87 -8.20 -1.74
C ASP A 89 -5.50 -7.20 -2.86
N LEU A 90 -5.00 -6.01 -2.47
CA LEU A 90 -4.69 -4.92 -3.40
C LEU A 90 -3.40 -4.21 -3.01
N ILE A 91 -2.55 -3.94 -3.99
CA ILE A 91 -1.38 -3.07 -3.88
C ILE A 91 -1.64 -1.82 -4.71
N PHE A 92 -1.62 -0.66 -4.05
CA PHE A 92 -1.67 0.63 -4.70
C PHE A 92 -0.26 1.21 -4.82
N ILE A 93 0.26 1.29 -6.05
CA ILE A 93 1.60 1.83 -6.33
C ILE A 93 1.43 3.20 -6.96
N ARG A 94 1.98 4.23 -6.32
CA ARG A 94 2.02 5.57 -6.88
C ARG A 94 3.44 6.11 -6.90
N MET A 95 3.85 6.64 -8.05
CA MET A 95 5.04 7.47 -8.17
C MET A 95 4.65 8.95 -7.92
N PRO A 96 5.52 9.77 -7.32
CA PRO A 96 5.18 11.15 -6.97
C PRO A 96 4.83 11.99 -8.23
N PRO A 97 3.90 12.95 -8.10
CA PRO A 97 4.33 14.25 -7.60
C PRO A 97 3.49 14.78 -6.43
N ARG A 98 4.17 15.48 -5.50
CA ARG A 98 3.64 16.38 -4.45
C ARG A 98 2.32 15.93 -3.80
N CYS A 99 2.30 14.82 -3.06
CA CYS A 99 1.20 14.56 -2.13
C CYS A 99 1.73 13.74 -0.96
N THR A 100 1.34 14.11 0.25
CA THR A 100 1.70 13.42 1.49
C THR A 100 0.93 12.10 1.63
N LEU A 101 1.64 11.06 2.07
CA LEU A 101 1.14 9.68 2.26
C LEU A 101 -0.18 9.62 3.08
N LEU A 102 -0.31 10.50 4.08
CA LEU A 102 -1.48 10.62 4.96
C LEU A 102 -2.77 10.98 4.21
N ILE A 103 -2.70 11.86 3.20
CA ILE A 103 -3.87 12.25 2.42
C ILE A 103 -4.33 11.07 1.57
N PHE A 104 -3.40 10.30 0.99
CA PHE A 104 -3.79 9.13 0.19
C PHE A 104 -4.41 8.05 1.04
N ALA A 105 -3.79 7.66 2.15
CA ALA A 105 -4.31 6.65 3.05
C ALA A 105 -5.76 6.93 3.47
N ALA A 106 -6.07 8.17 3.86
CA ALA A 106 -7.42 8.59 4.24
C ALA A 106 -8.44 8.59 3.08
N LEU A 107 -7.99 8.66 1.82
CA LEU A 107 -8.87 8.63 0.65
C LEU A 107 -9.19 7.21 0.16
N LEU A 108 -8.54 6.19 0.74
CA LEU A 108 -8.70 4.77 0.37
C LEU A 108 -9.61 3.99 1.32
N ILE A 109 -10.03 4.58 2.43
CA ILE A 109 -10.90 3.98 3.45
C ILE A 109 -12.00 4.94 3.86
#